data_AF-A0AAJ0V6B5-F1
#
_entry.id   AF-A0AAJ0V6B5-F1
#
_cell.length_a   1.000
_cell.length_b   1.000
_cell.length_c   1.000
_cell.angle_alpha   90.00
_cell.angle_beta   90.00
_cell.angle_gamma   90.00
#
_symmetry.space_group_name_H-M   'P 1'
#
loop_
_entity.id
_entity.type
_entity.pdbx_description
1 polymer ?
#
loop_
_entity_poly.entity_id
_entity_poly.type
_entity_poly.pdbx_seq_one_letter_code
_entity_poly.pdbx_strand_id
1 'polypeptide(L)' 'MSNDKNIEFLTKLQALLAEYGATIAWSCSPYSDTHGIYDEAMTIEVGNKEIARTESGWLDAVQLKQIIGD' A
#
# COMPACT_ATOMS: atom_id res chain seq x y z
N MET A 1 6.81 -19.86 12.22
CA MET A 1 5.42 -19.51 11.87
C MET A 1 5.12 -20.20 10.54
N SER A 2 4.04 -20.97 10.45
CA SER A 2 3.85 -21.96 9.39
C SER A 2 3.70 -21.31 8.02
N ASN A 3 4.40 -21.87 7.04
CA ASN A 3 4.34 -21.50 5.62
C ASN A 3 2.88 -21.32 5.13
N ASP A 4 1.97 -22.13 5.68
CA ASP A 4 0.54 -22.15 5.35
C ASP A 4 -0.17 -20.82 5.63
N LYS A 5 0.17 -20.11 6.72
CA LYS A 5 -0.47 -18.83 7.03
C LYS A 5 -0.05 -17.71 6.07
N ASN A 6 1.20 -17.74 5.62
CA ASN A 6 1.69 -16.78 4.63
C ASN A 6 1.03 -17.02 3.27
N ILE A 7 0.89 -18.28 2.86
CA ILE A 7 0.18 -18.65 1.63
C ILE A 7 -1.29 -18.23 1.71
N GLU A 8 -1.98 -18.55 2.80
CA GLU A 8 -3.37 -18.14 2.99
C GLU A 8 -3.55 -16.62 2.91
N PHE A 9 -2.66 -15.86 3.55
CA PHE A 9 -2.69 -14.40 3.50
C PHE A 9 -2.48 -13.87 2.07
N LEU A 10 -1.45 -14.37 1.36
CA LEU A 10 -1.15 -13.96 0.00
C LEU A 10 -2.27 -14.32 -0.99
N THR A 11 -2.90 -15.48 -0.83
CA THR A 11 -4.06 -15.88 -1.64
C THR A 11 -5.24 -14.94 -1.42
N LYS A 12 -5.55 -14.59 -0.16
CA LYS A 12 -6.62 -13.64 0.15
C LYS A 12 -6.32 -12.24 -0.38
N LEU A 13 -5.08 -11.78 -0.25
CA LEU A 13 -4.66 -10.48 -0.77
C LEU A 13 -4.74 -10.44 -2.31
N GLN A 14 -4.26 -11.47 -3.00
CA GLN A 14 -4.31 -11.56 -4.46
C GLN A 14 -5.76 -11.54 -4.99
N ALA A 15 -6.66 -12.28 -4.35
CA ALA A 15 -8.09 -12.27 -4.70
C ALA A 15 -8.70 -10.87 -4.49
N LEU A 16 -8.40 -10.20 -3.37
CA LEU A 16 -8.90 -8.86 -3.08
C LEU A 16 -8.40 -7.82 -4.09
N LEU A 17 -7.10 -7.83 -4.40
CA LEU A 17 -6.53 -6.91 -5.39
C LEU A 17 -7.17 -7.12 -6.77
N ALA A 18 -7.44 -8.36 -7.16
CA ALA A 18 -8.11 -8.67 -8.42
C ALA A 18 -9.58 -8.22 -8.43
N GLU A 19 -10.33 -8.45 -7.34
CA GLU A 19 -11.74 -8.08 -7.20
C GLU A 19 -11.96 -6.57 -7.42
N TYR A 20 -11.09 -5.74 -6.83
CA TYR A 20 -11.22 -4.29 -6.90
C TYR A 20 -10.37 -3.64 -8.01
N GLY A 21 -9.60 -4.43 -8.77
CA GLY A 21 -8.63 -3.87 -9.73
C GLY A 21 -7.64 -2.93 -9.04
N ALA A 22 -7.16 -3.34 -7.87
CA ALA A 22 -6.32 -2.55 -6.99
C ALA A 22 -4.83 -2.89 -7.14
N THR A 23 -3.98 -1.91 -6.87
CA THR A 23 -2.52 -2.04 -6.85
C THR A 23 -1.94 -1.44 -5.57
N ILE A 24 -0.85 -2.03 -5.09
CA ILE A 24 -0.07 -1.50 -3.96
C ILE A 24 1.32 -1.17 -4.50
N ALA A 25 1.75 0.08 -4.31
CA ALA A 25 3.05 0.55 -4.75
C ALA A 25 3.83 1.13 -3.57
N TRP A 26 5.15 1.01 -3.64
CA TRP A 26 6.07 1.75 -2.79
C TRP A 26 6.96 2.59 -3.69
N SER A 27 6.99 3.90 -3.45
CA SER A 27 7.86 4.83 -4.16
C SER A 27 8.93 5.34 -3.20
N CYS A 28 10.20 5.15 -3.60
CA CYS A 28 11.36 5.77 -3.01
C CYS A 28 12.02 6.60 -4.13
N SER A 29 12.27 7.90 -3.91
CA SER A 29 12.90 8.73 -4.94
C SER A 29 14.40 8.40 -5.04
N PRO A 30 14.92 7.95 -6.20
CA PRO A 30 16.34 7.62 -6.35
C PRO A 30 17.26 8.84 -6.43
N TYR A 31 16.72 10.06 -6.50
CA TYR A 31 17.50 11.31 -6.63
C TYR A 31 16.79 12.47 -5.89
N SER A 32 17.13 12.63 -4.61
CA SER A 32 16.70 13.74 -3.72
C SER A 32 17.55 15.01 -3.95
N ASP A 33 17.82 15.37 -5.20
CA ASP A 33 18.60 16.57 -5.57
C ASP A 33 17.75 17.66 -6.24
N THR A 34 16.51 17.36 -6.62
CA THR A 34 15.47 18.39 -6.79
C THR A 34 14.84 18.68 -5.43
N HIS A 35 14.79 19.96 -5.06
CA HIS A 35 14.34 20.43 -3.75
C HIS A 35 12.84 20.11 -3.50
N GLY A 36 12.54 18.86 -3.09
CA GLY A 36 11.52 18.51 -2.10
C GLY A 36 10.08 18.22 -2.54
N ILE A 37 9.75 17.15 -3.27
CA ILE A 37 8.31 16.80 -3.45
C ILE A 37 7.95 15.29 -3.43
N TYR A 38 8.87 14.34 -3.23
CA TYR A 38 8.46 12.93 -3.11
C TYR A 38 9.15 12.24 -1.94
N ASP A 39 8.57 12.41 -0.77
CA ASP A 39 8.86 11.59 0.40
C ASP A 39 8.51 10.13 0.12
N GLU A 40 9.24 9.22 0.76
CA GLU A 40 9.00 7.79 0.65
C GLU A 40 7.53 7.50 1.02
N ALA A 41 6.81 6.83 0.14
CA ALA A 41 5.40 6.60 0.34
C ALA A 41 4.99 5.20 -0.12
N MET A 42 4.06 4.61 0.62
CA MET A 42 3.31 3.44 0.19
C MET A 42 1.88 3.87 -0.15
N THR A 43 1.40 3.46 -1.32
CA THR A 43 0.10 3.84 -1.85
C THR A 43 -0.73 2.61 -2.22
N ILE A 44 -2.04 2.73 -2.05
CA ILE A 44 -3.03 1.79 -2.60
C ILE A 44 -3.87 2.55 -3.62
N GLU A 45 -3.97 1.99 -4.82
CA GLU A 45 -4.74 2.58 -5.92
C GLU A 45 -5.84 1.62 -6.37
N VAL A 46 -6.99 2.16 -6.74
CA VAL A 46 -8.11 1.43 -7.37
C VAL A 46 -8.49 2.18 -8.64
N GLY A 47 -8.40 1.52 -9.80
CA GLY A 47 -8.74 2.15 -11.07
C GLY A 47 -7.94 3.41 -11.39
N ASN A 48 -6.63 3.41 -11.08
CA ASN A 48 -5.71 4.55 -11.22
C ASN A 48 -6.01 5.75 -10.30
N LYS A 49 -6.77 5.55 -9.22
CA LYS A 49 -7.02 6.56 -8.19
C LYS A 49 -6.40 6.11 -6.86
N GLU A 50 -5.56 6.95 -6.28
CA GLU A 50 -5.05 6.76 -4.91
C GLU A 50 -6.22 6.78 -3.92
N ILE A 51 -6.34 5.73 -3.10
CA ILE A 51 -7.37 5.59 -2.06
C ILE A 51 -6.78 5.49 -0.65
N ALA A 52 -5.48 5.23 -0.54
CA ALA A 52 -4.74 5.23 0.71
C ALA A 52 -3.26 5.58 0.44
N ARG A 53 -2.67 6.35 1.34
CA ARG A 53 -1.26 6.76 1.30
C ARG A 53 -0.70 6.80 2.72
N THR A 54 0.56 6.42 2.85
CA THR A 54 1.33 6.59 4.08
C THR A 54 2.78 6.93 3.76
N GLU A 55 3.32 7.87 4.52
CA GLU A 55 4.73 8.29 4.43
C GLU A 55 5.62 7.45 5.35
N SER A 56 5.06 6.55 6.16
CA SER A 56 5.85 5.67 7.02
C SER A 56 6.48 4.48 6.28
N GLY A 57 6.14 4.26 5.02
CA GLY A 57 6.63 3.11 4.24
C GLY A 57 5.98 1.77 4.59
N TRP A 58 4.92 1.76 5.40
CA TRP A 58 4.08 0.58 5.67
C TRP A 58 2.63 0.98 5.92
N LEU A 59 1.70 0.10 5.56
CA LEU A 59 0.28 0.17 5.94
C LEU A 59 -0.06 -1.02 6.83
N ASP A 60 -0.48 -0.75 8.06
CA ASP A 60 -1.06 -1.74 8.95
C ASP A 60 -2.57 -1.54 9.16
N ALA A 61 -3.19 -2.43 9.93
CA ALA A 61 -4.62 -2.37 10.21
C ALA A 61 -5.04 -1.09 10.97
N VAL A 62 -4.16 -0.50 11.77
CA VAL A 62 -4.44 0.74 12.52
C VAL A 62 -4.46 1.92 11.56
N GLN A 63 -3.46 2.01 10.68
CA GLN A 63 -3.39 3.06 9.66
C GLN A 63 -4.55 2.97 8.67
N LEU A 64 -4.88 1.76 8.19
CA LEU A 64 -6.05 1.57 7.33
C LEU A 64 -7.35 1.99 8.03
N LYS A 65 -7.49 1.67 9.33
CA LYS A 65 -8.65 2.10 10.11
C LYS A 65 -8.75 3.62 10.24
N GLN A 66 -7.62 4.31 10.38
CA GLN A 66 -7.59 5.78 10.39
C GLN A 66 -8.02 6.35 9.04
N ILE A 67 -7.49 5.82 7.94
CA ILE A 67 -7.82 6.25 6.57
C ILE A 67 -9.30 6.03 6.23
N ILE A 68 -9.91 4.95 6.71
CA ILE A 68 -11.34 4.68 6.53
C ILE A 68 -12.22 5.62 7.39
N GLY A 69 -11.65 6.21 8.45
CA GLY A 69 -12.35 7.06 9.42
C GLY A 69 -12.28 8.56 9.16
N ASP A 70 -11.57 9.00 8.12
CA ASP A 70 -11.56 10.35 7.55
C ASP A 70 -12.35 10.38 6.21
#